data_AF-A0A536SLN8-F1
#
_entry.id   AF-A0A536SLN8-F1
#
_cell.length_a   1.000
_cell.length_b   1.000
_cell.length_c   1.000
_cell.angle_alpha   90.00
_cell.angle_beta   90.00
_cell.angle_gamma   90.00
#
_symmetry.space_group_name_H-M   'P 1'
#
loop_
_entity.id
_entity.type
_entity.pdbx_description
1 polymer ?
#
loop_
_entity_poly.entity_id
_entity_poly.type
_entity_poly.pdbx_seq_one_letter_code
_entity_poly.pdbx_strand_id
1 'polypeptide(L)'
;MPQRPIRKLIASQNPVIAEADMTVTEAARRMKERRVGALLVMREDRLAGIFTERDALFRVIAEGRDPATTRLVEVMSANPRTISPDRPFGHALHMMHEGGFRHVPVVEEGKPVGVVSARDALGPELEAFVSELGEREHIFEVLG
;
A
#
# COMPACT_ATOMS: atom_id res chain seq x y z
N MET A 1 7.66 -17.80 -0.34
CA MET A 1 6.98 -16.50 -0.11
C MET A 1 7.39 -15.80 1.17
N PRO A 2 7.30 -16.40 2.38
CA PRO A 2 7.61 -15.68 3.63
C PRO A 2 9.09 -15.29 3.77
N GLN A 3 10.00 -16.05 3.16
CA GLN A 3 11.44 -15.79 3.19
C GLN A 3 11.93 -14.79 2.12
N ARG A 4 11.05 -14.36 1.20
CA ARG A 4 11.44 -13.39 0.16
C ARG A 4 11.80 -12.06 0.84
N PRO A 5 12.96 -11.46 0.53
CA PRO A 5 13.29 -10.13 1.06
C PRO A 5 12.29 -9.09 0.58
N ILE A 6 11.86 -8.20 1.47
CA ILE A 6 10.91 -7.12 1.15
C ILE A 6 11.43 -6.23 0.02
N ARG A 7 12.75 -5.96 -0.04
CA ARG A 7 13.39 -5.21 -1.11
C ARG A 7 13.03 -5.73 -2.51
N LYS A 8 12.91 -7.05 -2.67
CA LYS A 8 12.50 -7.67 -3.95
C LYS A 8 11.03 -7.47 -4.28
N LEU A 9 10.17 -7.22 -3.29
CA LEU A 9 8.74 -6.95 -3.52
C LEU A 9 8.51 -5.50 -3.92
N ILE A 10 9.29 -4.57 -3.33
CA ILE A 10 9.14 -3.14 -3.58
C ILE A 10 10.08 -2.60 -4.67
N ALA A 11 10.88 -3.45 -5.32
CA ALA A 11 11.94 -3.02 -6.24
C ALA A 11 11.42 -2.15 -7.42
N SER A 12 10.19 -2.38 -7.85
CA SER A 12 9.53 -1.62 -8.93
C SER A 12 8.51 -0.59 -8.42
N GLN A 13 8.38 -0.43 -7.10
CA GLN A 13 7.45 0.52 -6.52
C GLN A 13 8.05 1.92 -6.49
N ASN A 14 7.21 2.91 -6.77
CA ASN A 14 7.45 4.29 -6.36
C ASN A 14 6.39 4.61 -5.29
N PRO A 15 6.75 4.69 -3.99
CA PRO A 15 5.78 4.90 -2.93
C PRO A 15 5.01 6.19 -3.17
N VAL A 16 3.69 6.13 -3.02
CA VAL A 16 2.84 7.29 -3.22
C VAL A 16 2.85 8.11 -1.93
N ILE A 17 3.40 9.30 -2.03
CA ILE A 17 3.61 10.23 -0.91
C ILE A 17 2.59 11.38 -1.00
N ALA A 18 2.12 11.83 0.15
CA ALA A 18 1.26 12.99 0.32
C ALA A 18 1.74 13.86 1.50
N GLU A 19 1.58 15.17 1.39
CA GLU A 19 1.83 16.09 2.51
C GLU A 19 0.73 15.98 3.55
N ALA A 20 1.08 16.27 4.81
CA ALA A 20 0.16 16.17 5.94
C ALA A 20 -1.06 17.10 5.84
N ASP A 21 -0.92 18.23 5.17
CA ASP A 21 -1.97 19.22 4.95
C ASP A 21 -2.83 18.96 3.71
N MET A 22 -2.48 17.97 2.88
CA MET A 22 -3.27 17.54 1.73
C MET A 22 -4.68 17.14 2.16
N THR A 23 -5.67 17.42 1.32
CA THR A 23 -7.06 17.02 1.58
C THR A 23 -7.27 15.53 1.31
N VAL A 24 -8.27 14.94 1.96
CA VAL A 24 -8.69 13.55 1.69
C VAL A 24 -9.10 13.37 0.23
N THR A 25 -9.73 14.37 -0.40
CA THR A 25 -10.12 14.31 -1.82
C THR A 25 -8.91 14.21 -2.74
N GLU A 26 -7.88 15.03 -2.53
CA GLU A 26 -6.64 14.98 -3.32
C GLU A 26 -5.91 13.65 -3.11
N ALA A 27 -5.84 13.18 -1.87
CA ALA A 27 -5.27 11.90 -1.52
C ALA A 27 -5.99 10.74 -2.25
N ALA A 28 -7.32 10.72 -2.21
CA ALA A 28 -8.13 9.71 -2.89
C ALA A 28 -7.93 9.73 -4.42
N ARG A 29 -7.78 10.92 -5.02
CA ARG A 29 -7.43 11.06 -6.45
C ARG A 29 -6.07 10.45 -6.76
N ARG A 30 -5.04 10.75 -5.96
CA ARG A 30 -3.70 10.15 -6.12
C ARG A 30 -3.74 8.63 -5.96
N MET A 31 -4.48 8.12 -4.98
CA MET A 31 -4.69 6.68 -4.78
C MET A 31 -5.33 6.02 -6.02
N LYS A 32 -6.37 6.64 -6.58
CA LYS A 32 -7.04 6.19 -7.80
C LYS A 32 -6.08 6.17 -9.00
N GLU A 33 -5.37 7.28 -9.23
CA GLU A 33 -4.43 7.44 -10.35
C GLU A 33 -3.29 6.42 -10.29
N ARG A 34 -2.77 6.15 -9.09
CA ARG A 34 -1.67 5.20 -8.86
C ARG A 34 -2.13 3.77 -8.61
N ARG A 35 -3.45 3.53 -8.51
CA ARG A 35 -4.06 2.24 -8.19
C ARG A 35 -3.52 1.62 -6.90
N VAL A 36 -3.37 2.42 -5.85
CA VAL A 36 -2.87 2.00 -4.53
C VAL A 36 -3.93 2.16 -3.45
N GLY A 37 -3.91 1.26 -2.46
CA GLY A 37 -4.83 1.29 -1.31
C GLY A 37 -4.30 2.06 -0.09
N ALA A 38 -3.10 2.63 -0.17
CA ALA A 38 -2.49 3.41 0.89
C ALA A 38 -1.53 4.48 0.36
N LEU A 39 -1.36 5.54 1.15
CA LEU A 39 -0.43 6.66 0.96
C LEU A 39 0.45 6.81 2.19
N LEU A 40 1.71 7.18 1.96
CA LEU A 40 2.60 7.61 3.03
C LEU A 40 2.44 9.11 3.22
N VAL A 41 2.15 9.52 4.45
CA VAL A 41 1.94 10.93 4.79
C VAL A 41 3.23 11.48 5.36
N MET A 42 3.79 12.46 4.68
CA MET A 42 5.01 13.14 5.08
C MET A 42 4.68 14.46 5.77
N ARG A 43 5.53 14.85 6.70
CA ARG A 43 5.59 16.21 7.22
C ARG A 43 7.05 16.62 7.14
N GLU A 44 7.35 17.57 6.27
CA GLU A 44 8.74 17.88 5.89
C GLU A 44 9.41 16.58 5.40
N ASP A 45 10.64 16.29 5.85
CA ASP A 45 11.40 15.11 5.45
C ASP A 45 11.11 13.85 6.28
N ARG A 46 10.02 13.83 7.06
CA ARG A 46 9.71 12.73 7.98
C ARG A 46 8.38 12.05 7.68
N LEU A 47 8.39 10.72 7.79
CA LEU A 47 7.17 9.92 7.74
C LEU A 47 6.31 10.21 8.98
N ALA A 48 5.25 10.98 8.79
CA ALA A 48 4.33 11.38 9.86
C ALA A 48 3.21 10.34 10.05
N GLY A 49 2.77 9.69 8.98
CA GLY A 49 1.65 8.78 9.02
C GLY A 49 1.48 7.90 7.79
N ILE A 50 0.43 7.09 7.82
CA ILE A 50 -0.11 6.37 6.68
C ILE A 50 -1.62 6.65 6.60
N PHE A 51 -2.12 6.86 5.39
CA PHE A 51 -3.55 7.00 5.12
C PHE A 51 -3.98 5.89 4.15
N THR A 52 -5.07 5.20 4.47
CA THR A 52 -5.57 4.04 3.71
C THR A 52 -7.03 4.19 3.32
N GLU A 53 -7.51 3.34 2.42
CA GLU A 53 -8.95 3.23 2.08
C GLU A 53 -9.82 3.03 3.34
N ARG A 54 -9.30 2.30 4.34
CA ARG A 54 -9.97 2.09 5.62
C ARG A 54 -10.14 3.41 6.37
N ASP A 55 -9.11 4.26 6.37
CA ASP A 55 -9.17 5.55 7.05
C ASP A 55 -10.17 6.48 6.35
N ALA A 56 -10.19 6.50 5.02
CA ALA A 56 -11.20 7.24 4.25
C ALA A 56 -12.63 6.80 4.60
N LEU A 57 -12.87 5.48 4.67
CA LEU A 57 -14.18 4.95 4.99
C LEU A 57 -14.60 5.26 6.44
N PHE A 58 -13.76 4.90 7.40
CA PHE A 58 -14.16 4.91 8.81
C PHE A 58 -13.95 6.26 9.51
N ARG A 59 -12.99 7.09 9.08
CA ARG A 59 -12.67 8.35 9.78
C ARG A 59 -13.16 9.59 9.05
N VAL A 60 -13.60 9.44 7.81
CA VAL A 60 -14.10 10.56 6.99
C VAL A 60 -15.57 10.33 6.66
N ILE A 61 -15.89 9.28 5.88
CA ILE A 61 -17.25 9.03 5.39
C ILE A 61 -18.19 8.67 6.54
N ALA A 62 -17.83 7.68 7.36
CA ALA A 62 -18.66 7.23 8.47
C ALA A 62 -18.89 8.33 9.53
N GLU A 63 -17.92 9.24 9.68
CA GLU A 63 -17.97 10.36 10.61
C GLU A 63 -18.63 11.62 10.02
N GLY A 64 -19.11 11.57 8.77
CA GLY A 64 -19.76 12.70 8.11
C GLY A 64 -18.85 13.91 7.85
N ARG A 65 -17.53 13.71 7.79
CA ARG A 65 -16.57 14.78 7.49
C ARG A 65 -16.57 15.09 6.00
N ASP A 66 -16.38 16.36 5.65
CA ASP A 66 -16.20 16.77 4.25
C ASP A 66 -14.76 16.44 3.78
N PRO A 67 -14.58 15.51 2.82
CA PRO A 67 -13.27 15.14 2.32
C PRO A 67 -12.58 16.25 1.51
N ALA A 68 -13.30 17.29 1.07
CA ALA A 68 -12.71 18.41 0.34
C ALA A 68 -11.98 19.39 1.26
N THR A 69 -12.27 19.36 2.57
CA THR A 69 -11.68 20.28 3.56
C THR A 69 -10.91 19.54 4.67
N THR A 70 -11.22 18.26 4.92
CA THR A 70 -10.50 17.44 5.90
C THR A 70 -9.08 17.13 5.42
N ARG A 71 -8.07 17.46 6.24
CA ARG A 71 -6.67 17.20 5.92
C ARG A 71 -6.22 15.83 6.39
N LEU A 72 -5.21 15.26 5.72
CA LEU A 72 -4.68 13.94 6.04
C LEU A 72 -4.17 13.83 7.48
N VAL A 73 -3.51 14.86 8.01
CA VAL A 73 -3.00 14.89 9.39
C VAL A 73 -4.09 14.62 10.44
N GLU A 74 -5.35 14.93 10.12
CA GLU A 74 -6.48 14.81 11.04
C GLU A 74 -7.06 13.39 11.07
N VAL A 75 -6.78 12.57 10.05
CA VAL A 75 -7.42 11.26 9.84
C VAL A 75 -6.44 10.14 9.51
N MET A 76 -5.16 10.41 9.29
CA MET A 76 -4.12 9.40 9.09
C MET A 76 -3.86 8.58 10.36
N SER A 77 -3.30 7.39 10.20
CA SER A 77 -2.68 6.68 11.31
C SER A 77 -1.26 7.24 11.53
N ALA A 78 -1.09 8.03 12.60
CA ALA A 78 0.18 8.66 12.93
C ALA A 78 1.20 7.63 13.47
N ASN A 79 2.49 7.89 13.24
CA ASN A 79 3.61 7.06 13.70
C ASN A 79 3.42 5.56 13.40
N PRO A 80 3.21 5.16 12.13
CA PRO A 80 2.92 3.78 11.78
C PRO A 80 4.10 2.86 12.10
N ARG A 81 3.82 1.60 12.43
CA ARG A 81 4.86 0.57 12.48
C ARG A 81 5.49 0.45 11.10
N THR A 82 6.83 0.48 11.05
CA THR A 82 7.58 0.35 9.79
C THR A 82 8.39 -0.94 9.77
N ILE A 83 8.89 -1.32 8.59
CA ILE A 83 9.77 -2.47 8.42
C ILE A 83 10.95 -2.13 7.52
N SER A 84 12.11 -2.73 7.80
CA SER A 84 13.29 -2.62 6.94
C SER A 84 13.11 -3.44 5.65
N PRO A 85 13.61 -2.96 4.49
CA PRO A 85 13.55 -3.70 3.24
C PRO A 85 14.32 -5.03 3.26
N ASP A 86 15.27 -5.22 4.18
CA ASP A 86 16.06 -6.45 4.27
C ASP A 86 15.39 -7.56 5.07
N ARG A 87 14.26 -7.25 5.72
CA ARG A 87 13.48 -8.26 6.45
C ARG A 87 12.77 -9.21 5.47
N PRO A 88 12.58 -10.47 5.86
CA PRO A 88 11.69 -11.38 5.14
C PRO A 88 10.25 -10.86 5.13
N PHE A 89 9.53 -11.05 4.02
CA PHE A 89 8.14 -10.63 3.88
C PHE A 89 7.19 -11.24 4.93
N GLY A 90 7.50 -12.43 5.44
CA GLY A 90 6.75 -13.07 6.52
C GLY A 90 6.67 -12.21 7.78
N HIS A 91 7.68 -11.38 8.07
CA HIS A 91 7.62 -10.43 9.17
C HIS A 91 6.53 -9.36 8.95
N ALA A 92 6.40 -8.85 7.72
CA ALA A 92 5.34 -7.90 7.38
C ALA A 92 3.95 -8.55 7.51
N LEU A 93 3.79 -9.80 7.05
CA LEU A 93 2.54 -10.55 7.20
C LEU A 93 2.16 -10.75 8.67
N HIS A 94 3.13 -11.07 9.51
CA HIS A 94 2.92 -11.19 10.95
C HIS A 94 2.51 -9.84 11.57
N MET A 95 3.18 -8.73 11.22
CA MET A 95 2.80 -7.39 11.66
C MET A 95 1.36 -7.03 11.27
N MET A 96 0.96 -7.36 10.04
CA MET A 96 -0.40 -7.15 9.53
C MET A 96 -1.43 -7.95 10.32
N HIS A 97 -1.14 -9.23 10.59
CA HIS A 97 -2.01 -10.10 11.37
C HIS A 97 -2.20 -9.60 12.80
N GLU A 98 -1.10 -9.32 13.52
CA GLU A 98 -1.15 -8.83 14.90
C GLU A 98 -1.81 -7.45 15.02
N GLY A 99 -1.52 -6.55 14.07
CA GLY A 99 -1.96 -5.16 14.13
C GLY A 99 -3.33 -4.89 13.49
N GLY A 100 -3.94 -5.87 12.83
CA GLY A 100 -5.23 -5.69 12.15
C GLY A 100 -5.20 -4.67 11.01
N PHE A 101 -4.05 -4.50 10.35
CA PHE A 101 -3.86 -3.62 9.21
C PHE A 101 -3.27 -4.39 8.02
N ARG A 102 -3.40 -3.83 6.81
CA ARG A 102 -3.02 -4.52 5.56
C ARG A 102 -1.88 -3.87 4.79
N HIS A 103 -1.33 -2.78 5.30
CA HIS A 103 -0.25 -2.03 4.67
C HIS A 103 0.81 -1.71 5.72
N VAL A 104 2.08 -1.92 5.38
CA VAL A 104 3.23 -1.62 6.23
C VAL A 104 4.19 -0.74 5.43
N PRO A 105 4.49 0.49 5.89
CA PRO A 105 5.55 1.31 5.31
C PRO A 105 6.91 0.61 5.40
N VAL A 106 7.64 0.60 4.29
CA VAL A 106 9.03 0.13 4.25
C VAL A 106 9.95 1.34 4.35
N VAL A 107 10.86 1.33 5.32
CA VAL A 107 11.74 2.45 5.62
C VAL A 107 13.20 1.97 5.64
N GLU A 108 14.06 2.73 4.98
CA GLU A 108 15.51 2.55 4.92
C GLU A 108 16.18 3.88 5.26
N GLU A 109 17.10 3.87 6.23
CA GLU A 109 17.82 5.09 6.66
C GLU A 109 16.90 6.28 7.01
N GLY A 110 15.74 5.98 7.61
CA GLY A 110 14.73 6.99 7.99
C GLY A 110 13.87 7.50 6.83
N LYS A 111 14.11 7.05 5.60
CA LYS A 111 13.34 7.43 4.40
C LYS A 111 12.38 6.32 3.99
N PRO A 112 11.12 6.64 3.66
CA PRO A 112 10.22 5.64 3.11
C PRO A 112 10.61 5.27 1.69
N VAL A 113 10.77 3.97 1.44
CA VAL A 113 11.21 3.42 0.15
C VAL A 113 10.14 2.56 -0.52
N GLY A 114 9.03 2.27 0.15
CA GLY A 114 7.95 1.47 -0.40
C GLY A 114 6.84 1.20 0.59
N VAL A 115 5.84 0.43 0.14
CA VAL A 115 4.78 -0.11 0.99
C VAL A 115 4.58 -1.57 0.63
N VAL A 116 4.64 -2.45 1.63
CA VAL A 116 4.17 -3.83 1.45
C VAL A 116 2.76 -3.97 1.99
N SER A 117 1.98 -4.79 1.32
CA SER A 117 0.56 -4.97 1.55
C SER A 117 0.17 -6.44 1.62
N ALA A 118 -1.00 -6.73 2.16
CA ALA A 118 -1.56 -8.08 2.13
C ALA A 118 -1.74 -8.62 0.69
N ARG A 119 -1.92 -7.72 -0.30
CA ARG A 119 -2.03 -8.09 -1.72
C ARG A 119 -0.74 -8.67 -2.27
N ASP A 120 0.42 -8.24 -1.76
CA ASP A 120 1.72 -8.75 -2.20
C ASP A 120 1.92 -10.25 -1.86
N ALA A 121 1.11 -10.79 -0.94
CA ALA A 121 1.07 -12.22 -0.65
C ALA A 121 0.39 -13.05 -1.74
N LEU A 122 -0.43 -12.45 -2.60
CA LEU A 122 -1.12 -13.13 -3.70
C LEU A 122 -0.32 -13.06 -5.00
N GLY A 123 0.78 -12.30 -5.05
CA GLY A 123 1.46 -11.93 -6.29
C GLY A 123 1.83 -13.14 -7.16
N PRO A 124 2.65 -14.08 -6.68
CA PRO A 124 3.12 -15.17 -7.53
C PRO A 124 2.04 -16.19 -7.88
N GLU A 125 1.07 -16.46 -7.00
CA GLU A 125 -0.09 -17.31 -7.35
C GLU A 125 -0.97 -16.64 -8.42
N LEU A 126 -1.19 -15.33 -8.32
CA LEU A 126 -1.96 -14.58 -9.31
C LEU A 126 -1.23 -14.50 -10.66
N GLU A 127 0.08 -14.27 -10.65
CA GLU A 127 0.92 -14.27 -11.86
C GLU A 127 0.88 -15.64 -12.55
N ALA A 128 1.02 -16.73 -11.79
CA ALA A 128 0.93 -18.09 -12.33
C ALA A 128 -0.44 -18.36 -12.95
N PHE A 129 -1.52 -17.97 -12.26
CA PHE A 129 -2.89 -18.14 -12.76
C PHE A 129 -3.16 -17.33 -14.03
N VAL A 130 -2.71 -16.07 -14.09
CA VAL A 130 -2.87 -15.22 -15.28
C VAL A 130 -2.08 -15.78 -16.47
N SER A 131 -0.87 -16.29 -16.24
CA SER A 131 -0.08 -16.95 -17.29
C SER A 131 -0.82 -18.16 -17.87
N GLU A 132 -1.40 -19.01 -17.01
CA GLU A 132 -2.15 -20.19 -17.46
C GLU A 132 -3.40 -19.82 -18.28
N LEU A 133 -4.10 -18.74 -17.93
CA LEU A 133 -5.25 -18.26 -18.71
C LEU A 133 -4.85 -17.79 -20.11
N GLY A 134 -3.75 -17.04 -20.22
CA GLY A 134 -3.25 -16.56 -21.52
C GLY A 134 -2.81 -17.70 -22.45
N GLU A 135 -2.21 -18.76 -21.90
CA GLU A 135 -1.85 -19.95 -22.68
C GLU A 135 -3.09 -20.66 -23.24
N ARG A 136 -4.17 -20.75 -22.46
CA ARG A 136 -5.42 -21.36 -22.92
C ARG A 136 -6.08 -20.56 -24.04
N GLU A 137 -6.09 -19.22 -23.96
CA GLU A 137 -6.64 -18.35 -25.02
C GLU A 137 -5.87 -18.54 -26.34
N HIS A 138 -4.54 -18.60 -26.30
CA HIS A 138 -3.72 -18.83 -27.50
C HIS A 138 -3.92 -20.21 -28.13
N ILE A 139 -4.14 -21.26 -27.32
CA ILE A 139 -4.43 -22.61 -27.85
C ILE A 139 -5.77 -22.61 -28.61
N PHE A 140 -6.78 -21.89 -28.12
CA PHE A 140 -8.07 -21.76 -28.79
C PHE A 140 -7.98 -20.96 -30.11
N GLU A 141 -7.12 -19.94 -30.20
CA GLU A 141 -6.89 -19.19 -31.43
C GLU A 141 -6.14 -19.98 -32.52
N VAL A 142 -5.25 -20.90 -32.13
CA VAL A 142 -4.44 -21.69 -33.08
C VAL A 142 -5.19 -22.94 -33.59
N LEU A 143 -6.10 -23.49 -32.79
CA LEU A 143 -6.83 -24.73 -33.10
C LEU A 143 -8.28 -24.52 -33.56
N GLY A 144 -8.79 -23.29 -33.55
CA GLY A 144 -10.11 -22.91 -34.08
C GLY A 144 -10.03 -22.29 -35.47
#